data_AF-A0A1B6IS06-F1
#
_entry.id   AF-A0A1B6IS06-F1
#
_cell.length_a   1.000
_cell.length_b   1.000
_cell.length_c   1.000
_cell.angle_alpha   90.00
_cell.angle_beta   90.00
_cell.angle_gamma   90.00
#
_symmetry.space_group_name_H-M   'P 1'
#
loop_
_entity.id
_entity.type
_entity.pdbx_description
1 polymer ?
#
loop_
_entity_poly.entity_id
_entity_poly.type
_entity_poly.pdbx_seq_one_letter_code
_entity_poly.pdbx_strand_id
1 'polypeptide(L)'
;GKLSFRGNRELTDLSPDAFRGLTSLRDLDLSETSITYLPTVGLEGLEMLRLTDTYTLKIIPSIHDLKSLQKAELTYSFHCCAFKYPARHDPARHAMHEKYLATVKEMCEGNDRT
;
A
#
# COMPACT_ATOMS: atom_id res chain seq x y z
N GLY A 1 -4.05 2.79 -15.19
CA GLY A 1 -5.14 1.81 -15.27
C GLY A 1 -5.96 1.81 -14.00
N LYS A 2 -7.24 1.45 -14.07
CA LYS A 2 -8.17 1.40 -12.93
C LYS A 2 -8.76 0.01 -12.79
N LEU A 3 -8.88 -0.49 -11.56
CA LEU A 3 -9.54 -1.75 -11.22
C LEU A 3 -10.52 -1.50 -10.06
N SER A 4 -11.73 -2.05 -10.15
CA SER A 4 -12.74 -1.88 -9.11
C SER A 4 -13.48 -3.20 -8.87
N PHE A 5 -13.60 -3.56 -7.60
CA PHE A 5 -14.48 -4.62 -7.10
C PHE A 5 -15.56 -4.06 -6.18
N ARG A 6 -15.85 -2.76 -6.32
CA ARG A 6 -16.76 -2.06 -5.42
C ARG A 6 -18.14 -2.73 -5.39
N GLY A 7 -18.69 -2.88 -4.19
CA GLY A 7 -20.02 -3.46 -3.98
C GLY A 7 -20.06 -4.98 -3.97
N ASN A 8 -18.92 -5.65 -4.20
CA ASN A 8 -18.81 -7.11 -4.06
C ASN A 8 -18.68 -7.49 -2.58
N ARG A 9 -19.81 -7.45 -1.86
CA ARG A 9 -19.86 -7.70 -0.40
C ARG A 9 -19.42 -9.11 0.00
N GLU A 10 -19.55 -10.09 -0.90
CA GLU A 10 -19.12 -11.47 -0.68
C GLU A 10 -17.62 -11.70 -0.97
N LEU A 11 -16.89 -10.67 -1.46
CA LEU A 11 -15.45 -10.77 -1.64
C LEU A 11 -14.75 -10.68 -0.28
N THR A 12 -14.35 -11.83 0.26
CA THR A 12 -13.69 -11.94 1.57
C THR A 12 -12.19 -12.19 1.47
N ASP A 13 -11.75 -12.83 0.39
CA ASP A 13 -10.39 -13.34 0.23
C ASP A 13 -9.83 -12.94 -1.14
N LEU A 14 -8.60 -12.44 -1.12
CA LEU A 14 -7.82 -12.11 -2.30
C LEU A 14 -6.52 -12.92 -2.23
N SER A 15 -6.10 -13.60 -3.30
CA SER A 15 -4.80 -14.28 -3.31
C SER A 15 -3.65 -13.31 -2.97
N PRO A 16 -2.57 -13.75 -2.27
CA PRO A 16 -1.37 -12.93 -2.05
C PRO A 16 -0.77 -12.32 -3.33
N ASP A 17 -1.02 -12.96 -4.48
CA ASP A 17 -0.55 -12.55 -5.80
C ASP A 17 -1.65 -11.95 -6.69
N ALA A 18 -2.81 -11.60 -6.12
CA ALA A 18 -3.98 -11.15 -6.90
C ALA A 18 -3.71 -9.95 -7.82
N PHE A 19 -2.75 -9.09 -7.46
CA PHE A 19 -2.37 -7.91 -8.24
C PHE A 19 -0.98 -8.02 -8.88
N ARG A 20 -0.33 -9.20 -8.77
CA ARG A 20 0.99 -9.42 -9.36
C ARG A 20 0.93 -9.22 -10.88
N GLY A 21 1.87 -8.44 -11.40
CA GLY A 21 1.98 -8.17 -12.83
C GLY A 21 1.09 -7.03 -13.35
N LEU A 22 0.25 -6.42 -12.51
CA LEU A 22 -0.58 -5.27 -12.88
C LEU A 22 0.23 -3.95 -12.88
N THR A 23 1.34 -3.90 -13.62
CA THR A 23 2.32 -2.79 -13.63
C THR A 23 1.74 -1.42 -14.01
N SER A 24 0.62 -1.40 -14.73
CA SER A 24 -0.08 -0.18 -15.16
C SER A 24 -1.24 0.22 -14.25
N LEU A 25 -1.52 -0.52 -13.17
CA LEU A 25 -2.57 -0.18 -12.21
C LEU A 25 -2.18 1.05 -11.41
N ARG A 26 -3.08 2.03 -11.32
CA ARG A 26 -2.91 3.31 -10.61
C ARG A 26 -4.06 3.62 -9.67
N ASP A 27 -5.25 3.11 -9.94
CA ASP A 27 -6.45 3.31 -9.13
C ASP A 27 -7.09 1.96 -8.80
N LEU A 28 -7.24 1.66 -7.52
CA LEU A 28 -7.84 0.44 -6.99
C LEU A 28 -8.99 0.81 -6.04
N ASP A 29 -10.18 0.30 -6.36
CA ASP A 29 -11.38 0.49 -5.54
C ASP A 29 -11.91 -0.86 -5.03
N LEU A 30 -11.76 -1.07 -3.72
CA LEU A 30 -12.21 -2.24 -2.96
C LEU A 30 -13.29 -1.85 -1.93
N SER A 31 -13.96 -0.72 -2.17
CA SER A 31 -15.00 -0.21 -1.27
C SER A 31 -16.22 -1.14 -1.23
N GLU A 32 -16.92 -1.19 -0.11
CA GLU A 32 -18.11 -2.05 0.07
C GLU A 32 -17.81 -3.55 -0.19
N THR A 33 -16.60 -4.01 0.15
CA THR A 33 -16.19 -5.42 0.14
C THR A 33 -15.98 -5.92 1.57
N SER A 34 -15.80 -7.23 1.73
CA SER A 34 -15.58 -7.88 3.03
C SER A 34 -14.17 -8.44 3.18
N ILE A 35 -13.18 -7.89 2.45
CA ILE A 35 -11.80 -8.35 2.54
C ILE A 35 -11.23 -8.12 3.94
N THR A 36 -10.43 -9.06 4.42
CA THR A 36 -9.78 -8.96 5.73
C THR A 36 -8.32 -8.51 5.66
N TYR A 37 -7.72 -8.56 4.46
CA TYR A 37 -6.38 -8.08 4.19
C TYR A 37 -6.27 -7.56 2.75
N LEU A 38 -5.30 -6.68 2.51
CA LEU A 38 -4.96 -6.16 1.19
C LEU A 38 -3.59 -6.71 0.77
N PRO A 39 -3.50 -7.62 -0.23
CA PRO A 39 -2.21 -8.01 -0.79
C PRO A 39 -1.57 -6.83 -1.53
N THR A 40 -0.30 -6.54 -1.23
CA THR A 40 0.42 -5.37 -1.77
C THR A 40 1.37 -5.69 -2.92
N VAL A 41 1.63 -6.97 -3.19
CA VAL A 41 2.49 -7.39 -4.30
C VAL A 41 1.89 -6.93 -5.63
N GLY A 42 2.65 -6.15 -6.40
CA GLY A 42 2.19 -5.57 -7.66
C GLY A 42 1.46 -4.23 -7.53
N LEU A 43 1.30 -3.69 -6.31
CA LEU A 43 0.70 -2.38 -6.05
C LEU A 43 1.74 -1.25 -5.87
N GLU A 44 3.00 -1.47 -6.23
CA GLU A 44 4.07 -0.48 -6.02
C GLU A 44 3.81 0.84 -6.78
N GLY A 45 3.12 0.74 -7.92
CA GLY A 45 2.72 1.88 -8.75
C GLY A 45 1.35 2.46 -8.42
N LEU A 46 0.64 1.97 -7.39
CA LEU A 46 -0.71 2.42 -7.07
C LEU A 46 -0.69 3.87 -6.54
N GLU A 47 -1.55 4.73 -7.08
CA GLU A 47 -1.64 6.15 -6.73
C GLU A 47 -2.89 6.47 -5.91
N MET A 48 -4.00 5.75 -6.17
CA MET A 48 -5.30 5.92 -5.51
C MET A 48 -5.80 4.59 -4.97
N LEU A 49 -6.11 4.56 -3.67
CA LEU A 49 -6.72 3.41 -2.99
C LEU A 49 -8.05 3.83 -2.34
N ARG A 50 -9.13 3.11 -2.66
CA ARG A 50 -10.44 3.28 -1.99
C ARG A 50 -10.84 2.01 -1.25
N LEU A 51 -11.11 2.17 0.03
CA LEU A 51 -11.50 1.15 0.99
C LEU A 51 -12.62 1.71 1.89
N THR A 52 -13.57 2.45 1.30
CA THR A 52 -14.73 2.97 2.05
C THR A 52 -15.73 1.85 2.28
N ASP A 53 -16.34 1.78 3.46
CA ASP A 53 -17.28 0.72 3.85
C ASP A 53 -16.70 -0.70 3.75
N THR A 54 -15.39 -0.86 3.97
CA THR A 54 -14.65 -2.13 4.03
C THR A 54 -14.32 -2.47 5.51
N TYR A 55 -15.35 -2.60 6.35
CA TYR A 55 -15.21 -2.69 7.82
C TYR A 55 -14.45 -3.93 8.32
N THR A 56 -14.39 -4.97 7.52
CA THR A 56 -13.64 -6.20 7.84
C THR A 56 -12.13 -5.99 7.80
N LEU A 57 -11.64 -4.99 7.05
CA LEU A 57 -10.23 -4.64 6.95
C LEU A 57 -9.83 -3.76 8.14
N LYS A 58 -9.43 -4.42 9.23
CA LYS A 58 -9.08 -3.73 10.48
C LYS A 58 -7.66 -3.14 10.47
N ILE A 59 -6.76 -3.74 9.69
CA ILE A 59 -5.34 -3.37 9.62
C ILE A 59 -5.02 -3.01 8.17
N ILE A 60 -4.44 -1.83 7.95
CA ILE A 60 -3.93 -1.41 6.65
C ILE A 60 -2.51 -1.97 6.47
N PRO A 61 -2.07 -2.35 5.26
CA PRO A 61 -0.69 -2.77 5.05
C PRO A 61 0.30 -1.64 5.34
N SER A 62 1.59 -2.01 5.41
CA SER A 62 2.67 -1.04 5.58
C SER A 62 2.65 -0.01 4.46
N ILE A 63 2.74 1.27 4.81
CA ILE A 63 2.76 2.34 3.77
C ILE A 63 3.98 2.23 2.85
N HIS A 64 5.07 1.62 3.32
CA HIS A 64 6.29 1.37 2.54
C HIS A 64 6.10 0.37 1.40
N ASP A 65 5.00 -0.38 1.41
CA ASP A 65 4.61 -1.28 0.32
C ASP A 65 3.79 -0.59 -0.77
N LEU A 66 3.19 0.57 -0.44
CA LEU A 66 2.37 1.37 -1.33
C LEU A 66 3.16 2.62 -1.77
N LYS A 67 4.32 2.39 -2.38
CA LYS A 67 5.38 3.39 -2.63
C LYS A 67 4.92 4.63 -3.41
N SER A 68 3.98 4.46 -4.33
CA SER A 68 3.49 5.54 -5.19
C SER A 68 2.16 6.13 -4.73
N LEU A 69 1.65 5.72 -3.56
CA LEU A 69 0.31 6.09 -3.13
C LEU A 69 0.23 7.57 -2.78
N GLN A 70 -0.70 8.28 -3.41
CA GLN A 70 -0.91 9.71 -3.25
C GLN A 70 -2.17 9.99 -2.44
N LYS A 71 -3.21 9.15 -2.60
CA LYS A 71 -4.52 9.34 -1.99
C LYS A 71 -5.08 8.00 -1.50
N ALA A 72 -5.65 8.03 -0.30
CA ALA A 72 -6.34 6.91 0.30
C ALA A 72 -7.67 7.37 0.88
N GLU A 73 -8.75 6.72 0.48
CA GLU A 73 -10.07 6.85 1.09
C GLU A 73 -10.31 5.60 1.94
N LEU A 74 -10.43 5.76 3.25
CA LEU A 74 -10.37 4.67 4.23
C LEU A 74 -11.63 4.63 5.09
N THR A 75 -12.05 3.43 5.48
CA THR A 75 -13.18 3.22 6.39
C THR A 75 -12.91 3.76 7.79
N TYR A 76 -11.72 3.51 8.33
CA TYR A 76 -11.38 3.88 9.70
C TYR A 76 -10.42 5.07 9.74
N SER A 77 -10.78 6.11 10.49
CA SER A 77 -9.95 7.30 10.67
C SER A 77 -8.60 7.01 11.33
N PHE A 78 -8.50 5.96 12.17
CA PHE A 78 -7.25 5.58 12.82
C PHE A 78 -6.23 4.99 11.85
N HIS A 79 -6.61 4.53 10.64
CA HIS A 79 -5.66 4.10 9.62
C HIS A 79 -4.75 5.24 9.15
N CYS A 80 -5.19 6.50 9.24
CA CYS A 80 -4.37 7.67 8.94
C CYS A 80 -3.10 7.75 9.80
N CYS A 81 -3.08 7.13 10.99
CA CYS A 81 -1.89 7.06 11.84
C CYS A 81 -0.75 6.27 11.18
N ALA A 82 -1.04 5.30 10.31
CA ALA A 82 -0.01 4.56 9.57
C ALA A 82 0.79 5.48 8.64
N PHE A 83 0.12 6.46 8.04
CA PHE A 83 0.73 7.47 7.17
C PHE A 83 1.50 8.52 7.96
N LYS A 84 0.94 8.99 9.09
CA LYS A 84 1.57 10.02 9.91
C LYS A 84 2.73 9.50 10.75
N TYR A 85 2.67 8.23 11.17
CA TYR A 85 3.64 7.60 12.08
C TYR A 85 4.05 6.20 11.59
N PRO A 86 4.68 6.08 10.41
CA PRO A 86 5.04 4.78 9.83
C PRO A 86 5.94 3.93 10.72
N ALA A 87 6.88 4.57 11.42
CA ALA A 87 7.77 3.92 12.39
C ALA A 87 7.02 3.21 13.54
N ARG A 88 5.81 3.69 13.89
CA ARG A 88 4.99 3.08 14.94
C ARG A 88 4.08 1.99 14.40
N HIS A 89 3.59 2.16 13.17
CA HIS A 89 2.70 1.21 12.53
C HIS A 89 3.43 -0.08 12.14
N ASP A 90 4.62 0.06 11.54
CA ASP A 90 5.45 -1.06 11.12
C ASP A 90 6.94 -0.71 11.30
N PRO A 91 7.46 -0.88 12.53
CA PRO A 91 8.84 -0.52 12.85
C PRO A 91 9.87 -1.28 12.01
N ALA A 92 9.61 -2.55 11.71
CA ALA A 92 10.52 -3.40 10.97
C ALA A 92 10.65 -2.95 9.50
N ARG A 93 9.51 -2.73 8.82
CA ARG A 93 9.50 -2.25 7.43
C ARG A 93 10.07 -0.84 7.32
N HIS A 94 9.76 0.03 8.29
CA HIS A 94 10.34 1.37 8.33
C HIS A 94 11.87 1.34 8.47
N ALA A 95 12.42 0.55 9.39
CA ALA A 95 13.86 0.40 9.54
C ALA A 95 14.54 -0.13 8.27
N MET A 96 13.90 -1.07 7.57
CA MET A 96 14.38 -1.55 6.27
C MET A 96 14.38 -0.44 5.21
N HIS A 97 13.33 0.39 5.17
CA HIS A 97 13.26 1.51 4.24
C HIS A 97 14.35 2.56 4.50
N GLU A 98 14.58 2.93 5.76
CA GLU A 98 15.66 3.86 6.14
C GLU A 98 17.04 3.31 5.73
N LYS A 99 17.28 2.01 5.94
CA LYS A 99 18.52 1.35 5.50
C LYS A 99 18.67 1.41 3.98
N TYR A 100 17.59 1.14 3.24
CA TYR A 100 17.60 1.24 1.78
C TYR A 100 17.92 2.66 1.31
N LEU A 101 17.30 3.68 1.89
CA LEU A 101 17.57 5.08 1.53
C LEU A 101 19.01 5.48 1.83
N ALA A 102 19.57 5.06 2.97
CA ALA A 102 20.97 5.30 3.29
C ALA A 102 21.91 4.69 2.24
N THR A 103 21.69 3.43 1.88
CA THR A 103 22.47 2.76 0.83
C THR A 103 22.35 3.45 -0.53
N VAL A 104 21.14 3.86 -0.93
CA VAL A 104 20.93 4.59 -2.20
C VAL A 104 21.68 5.92 -2.20
N LYS A 105 21.65 6.66 -1.09
CA LYS A 105 22.36 7.94 -0.95
C LYS A 105 23.87 7.77 -1.14
N GLU A 106 24.47 6.76 -0.50
CA GLU A 106 25.89 6.45 -0.65
C GLU A 106 26.25 6.12 -2.12
N MET A 107 25.40 5.37 -2.82
CA MET A 107 25.59 5.03 -4.23
C MET A 107 25.55 6.26 -5.14
N CYS A 108 24.64 7.20 -4.89
CA CYS A 108 24.58 8.46 -5.65
C CYS A 108 25.84 9.31 -5.44
N GLU A 109 26.32 9.43 -4.20
CA GLU A 109 27.50 10.22 -3.84
C GLU A 109 28.82 9.58 -4.31
N GLY A 110 28.85 8.25 -4.48
CA GLY A 110 29.99 7.50 -5.01
C GLY A 110 30.17 7.61 -6.53
N ASN A 111 29.10 7.84 -7.28
CA ASN A 111 29.13 7.96 -8.75
C ASN A 111 29.63 9.34 -9.25
N ASP A 112 29.77 10.34 -8.38
CA ASP A 112 30.30 11.68 -8.73
C ASP A 112 31.84 11.75 -8.68
N ARG A 113 32.54 10.63 -8.43
CA ARG A 113 34.02 10.56 -8.28
C ARG A 113 34.74 9.73 -9.34
N THR A 114 34.06 9.39 -10.44
CA THR A 114 34.62 8.73 -11.64
C THR A 114 34.21 9.49 -12.89
#